data_AF-A0AAD5YQ83-F1
#
_entry.id   AF-A0AAD5YQ83-F1
#
_cell.length_a   1.000
_cell.length_b   1.000
_cell.length_c   1.000
_cell.angle_alpha   90.00
_cell.angle_beta   90.00
_cell.angle_gamma   90.00
#
_symmetry.space_group_name_H-M   'P 1'
#
loop_
_entity.id
_entity.type
_entity.pdbx_description
1 polymer ?
#
loop_
_entity_poly.entity_id
_entity_poly.type
_entity_poly.pdbx_seq_one_letter_code
_entity_poly.pdbx_strand_id
1 'polypeptide(L)'
;MVLVAEKNFRFMKAYTVASFIFYAYSQVHVEFSVAQPEEAAYYPRHDAFKMFLVLQAIIQVVWLHKLFVSPRNPQLQPIFQFSKAASTTSSTSDINSPESSPAEVIMEVLQAEYAPVYSSHNCFMGKCSLIVVFLWIFEPELINPNAAFINFLWLKENFIGAQLSYITNAFSHICLIGFLLNKQSLSWKNWHTHAVVKTSTGLGFLFVWRGWGMIDDRLNPPFSELVQTLMICLLLTIAAGPDPTLGLCLVYGLLTLAYGPGISDRWRTAFKYDIAIVGATILIDFVAAKIRGVTIIREDTSKPPIEEDLMIIDGEGKKQWSFLDLNASV
;
A
#
# COMPACT_ATOMS: atom_id res chain seq x y z
N MET A 1 -27.67 -14.85 -7.97
CA MET A 1 -26.37 -14.63 -7.30
C MET A 1 -25.42 -13.77 -8.16
N VAL A 2 -25.26 -14.06 -9.45
CA VAL A 2 -24.44 -13.26 -10.39
C VAL A 2 -24.81 -11.77 -10.43
N LEU A 3 -26.10 -11.42 -10.48
CA LEU A 3 -26.57 -10.02 -10.45
C LEU A 3 -26.20 -9.28 -9.15
N VAL A 4 -26.13 -9.97 -8.01
CA VAL A 4 -25.73 -9.37 -6.73
C VAL A 4 -24.23 -9.06 -6.74
N ALA A 5 -23.42 -9.98 -7.29
CA ALA A 5 -21.98 -9.76 -7.45
C ALA A 5 -21.67 -8.59 -8.40
N GLU A 6 -22.39 -8.47 -9.52
CA GLU A 6 -22.19 -7.37 -10.47
C GLU A 6 -22.57 -6.02 -9.88
N LYS A 7 -23.72 -5.93 -9.19
CA LYS A 7 -24.14 -4.69 -8.50
C LYS A 7 -23.11 -4.28 -7.44
N ASN A 8 -22.62 -5.23 -6.65
CA ASN A 8 -21.61 -4.99 -5.63
C ASN A 8 -20.28 -4.52 -6.26
N PHE A 9 -19.89 -5.09 -7.40
CA PHE A 9 -18.68 -4.68 -8.11
C PHE A 9 -18.79 -3.25 -8.67
N ARG A 10 -19.91 -2.90 -9.32
CA ARG A 10 -20.15 -1.52 -9.81
C ARG A 10 -20.14 -0.51 -8.66
N PHE A 11 -20.79 -0.86 -7.54
CA PHE A 11 -20.78 -0.04 -6.33
C PHE A 11 -19.36 0.15 -5.79
N MET A 12 -18.59 -0.94 -5.63
CA MET A 12 -17.20 -0.88 -5.21
C MET A 12 -16.37 0.02 -6.13
N LYS A 13 -16.45 -0.17 -7.44
CA LYS A 13 -15.74 0.66 -8.42
C LYS A 13 -16.04 2.15 -8.23
N ALA A 14 -17.32 2.51 -8.22
CA ALA A 14 -17.73 3.91 -8.03
C ALA A 14 -17.22 4.47 -6.70
N TYR A 15 -17.29 3.66 -5.65
CA TYR A 15 -16.88 4.02 -4.31
C TYR A 15 -15.35 4.20 -4.16
N THR A 16 -14.54 3.31 -4.72
CA THR A 16 -13.08 3.43 -4.71
C THR A 16 -12.63 4.68 -5.46
N VAL A 17 -13.20 4.92 -6.65
CA VAL A 17 -12.88 6.09 -7.47
C VAL A 17 -13.30 7.38 -6.78
N ALA A 18 -14.51 7.45 -6.23
CA ALA A 18 -14.97 8.62 -5.48
C ALA A 18 -14.05 8.88 -4.27
N SER A 19 -13.72 7.83 -3.49
CA SER A 19 -12.83 7.96 -2.32
C SER A 19 -11.45 8.50 -2.71
N PHE A 20 -10.90 8.06 -3.84
CA PHE A 20 -9.64 8.58 -4.37
C PHE A 20 -9.75 10.06 -4.76
N ILE A 21 -10.81 10.46 -5.48
CA ILE A 21 -11.03 11.85 -5.88
C ILE A 21 -11.14 12.75 -4.65
N PHE A 22 -11.92 12.35 -3.65
CA PHE A 22 -12.04 13.09 -2.39
C PHE A 22 -10.70 13.18 -1.66
N TYR A 23 -9.95 12.09 -1.58
CA TYR A 23 -8.62 12.09 -0.99
C TYR A 23 -7.70 13.09 -1.72
N ALA A 24 -7.55 12.97 -3.03
CA ALA A 24 -6.68 13.85 -3.83
C ALA A 24 -7.08 15.32 -3.71
N TYR A 25 -8.37 15.63 -3.86
CA TYR A 25 -8.89 16.99 -3.67
C TYR A 25 -8.56 17.52 -2.28
N SER A 26 -8.80 16.71 -1.24
CA SER A 26 -8.58 17.14 0.14
C SER A 26 -7.12 17.50 0.38
N GLN A 27 -6.17 16.71 -0.14
CA GLN A 27 -4.75 16.97 0.03
C GLN A 27 -4.30 18.24 -0.69
N VAL A 28 -4.79 18.43 -1.92
CA VAL A 28 -4.59 19.69 -2.66
C VAL A 28 -5.13 20.86 -1.84
N HIS A 29 -6.35 20.75 -1.31
CA HIS A 29 -6.97 21.82 -0.54
C HIS A 29 -6.16 22.21 0.71
N VAL A 30 -5.68 21.24 1.51
CA VAL A 30 -4.83 21.54 2.68
C VAL A 30 -3.53 22.20 2.27
N GLU A 31 -2.91 21.70 1.20
CA GLU A 31 -1.62 22.23 0.76
C GLU A 31 -1.70 23.67 0.26
N PHE A 32 -2.85 24.08 -0.30
CA PHE A 32 -3.06 25.46 -0.77
C PHE A 32 -3.73 26.39 0.24
N SER A 33 -4.44 25.86 1.24
CA SER A 33 -5.26 26.69 2.14
C SER A 33 -4.61 26.97 3.49
N VAL A 34 -3.65 26.15 3.92
CA VAL A 34 -3.01 26.31 5.22
C VAL A 34 -1.71 27.09 5.05
N ALA A 35 -1.64 28.26 5.69
CA ALA A 35 -0.39 29.00 5.81
C ALA A 35 0.66 28.08 6.44
N GLN A 36 1.77 27.87 5.72
CA GLN A 36 2.79 26.94 6.15
C GLN A 36 3.71 27.68 7.12
N PRO A 37 3.91 27.17 8.35
CA PRO A 37 4.83 27.80 9.27
C PRO A 37 6.25 27.61 8.73
N GLU A 38 6.87 28.70 8.32
CA GLU A 38 8.29 28.71 7.90
C GLU A 38 9.22 28.30 9.05
N GLU A 39 8.72 28.33 10.30
CA GLU A 39 9.46 28.08 11.54
C GLU A 39 9.32 26.66 12.10
N ALA A 40 8.49 25.79 11.49
CA ALA A 40 8.33 24.42 12.00
C ALA A 40 9.64 23.61 11.88
N ALA A 41 10.05 22.98 12.98
CA ALA A 41 11.41 22.45 13.19
C ALA A 41 11.85 21.34 12.21
N TYR A 42 10.90 20.66 11.54
CA TYR A 42 11.19 19.59 10.58
C TYR A 42 10.08 19.45 9.53
N TYR A 43 9.66 20.57 8.96
CA TYR A 43 8.67 20.60 7.90
C TYR A 43 9.25 20.08 6.57
N PRO A 44 8.58 19.17 5.84
CA PRO A 44 9.08 18.66 4.56
C PRO A 44 9.19 19.77 3.50
N ARG A 45 10.25 19.76 2.69
CA ARG A 45 10.39 20.70 1.57
C ARG A 45 9.16 20.65 0.64
N HIS A 46 8.49 21.79 0.47
CA HIS A 46 7.19 21.89 -0.20
C HIS A 46 7.15 21.27 -1.60
N ASP A 47 8.13 21.60 -2.45
CA ASP A 47 8.13 21.12 -3.84
C ASP A 47 8.29 19.61 -3.92
N ALA A 48 9.15 19.03 -3.07
CA ALA A 48 9.37 17.59 -3.00
C ALA A 48 8.14 16.87 -2.42
N PHE A 49 7.52 17.44 -1.39
CA PHE A 49 6.26 16.91 -0.86
C PHE A 49 5.16 16.87 -1.93
N LYS A 50 4.97 17.97 -2.67
CA LYS A 50 4.00 18.07 -3.78
C LYS A 50 4.32 17.08 -4.90
N MET A 51 5.59 16.96 -5.29
CA MET A 51 6.01 16.00 -6.31
C MET A 51 5.66 14.57 -5.90
N PHE A 52 5.90 14.20 -4.64
CA PHE A 52 5.58 12.85 -4.18
C PHE A 52 4.07 12.60 -4.12
N LEU A 53 3.28 13.59 -3.69
CA LEU A 53 1.82 13.53 -3.71
C LEU A 53 1.27 13.34 -5.14
N VAL A 54 1.79 14.09 -6.13
CA VAL A 54 1.39 13.95 -7.53
C VAL A 54 1.80 12.58 -8.08
N LEU A 55 3.04 12.14 -7.82
CA LEU A 55 3.52 10.82 -8.24
C LEU A 55 2.62 9.71 -7.66
N GLN A 56 2.30 9.79 -6.38
CA GLN A 56 1.43 8.83 -5.71
C GLN A 56 0.02 8.82 -6.32
N ALA A 57 -0.55 9.99 -6.62
CA ALA A 57 -1.84 10.10 -7.28
C ALA A 57 -1.83 9.46 -8.68
N ILE A 58 -0.76 9.67 -9.46
CA ILE A 58 -0.58 9.02 -10.77
C ILE A 58 -0.54 7.50 -10.62
N ILE A 59 0.25 6.97 -9.68
CA ILE A 59 0.36 5.54 -9.42
C ILE A 59 -1.01 4.95 -9.04
N GLN A 60 -1.79 5.66 -8.21
CA GLN A 60 -3.16 5.26 -7.86
C GLN A 60 -4.10 5.28 -9.06
N VAL A 61 -4.08 6.31 -9.91
CA VAL A 61 -4.91 6.37 -11.14
C VAL A 61 -4.59 5.20 -12.07
N VAL A 62 -3.30 4.93 -12.31
CA VAL A 62 -2.86 3.81 -13.15
C VAL A 62 -3.34 2.47 -12.58
N TRP A 63 -3.23 2.30 -11.26
CA TRP A 63 -3.70 1.10 -10.58
C TRP A 63 -5.23 0.94 -10.67
N LEU A 64 -6.01 2.01 -10.43
CA LEU A 64 -7.47 1.99 -10.56
C LEU A 64 -7.92 1.71 -12.00
N HIS A 65 -7.24 2.30 -12.98
CA HIS A 65 -7.50 2.03 -14.39
C HIS A 65 -7.27 0.54 -14.71
N LYS A 66 -6.15 -0.03 -14.24
CA LYS A 66 -5.88 -1.46 -14.44
C LYS A 66 -6.91 -2.35 -13.75
N LEU A 67 -7.35 -1.98 -12.55
CA LEU A 67 -8.30 -2.76 -11.77
C LEU A 67 -9.72 -2.75 -12.36
N PHE A 68 -10.14 -1.64 -12.97
CA PHE A 68 -11.53 -1.40 -13.32
C PHE A 68 -11.85 -1.11 -14.78
N VAL A 69 -10.85 -0.82 -15.61
CA VAL A 69 -11.03 -0.39 -17.01
C VAL A 69 -10.35 -1.36 -17.98
N SER A 70 -9.17 -1.87 -17.64
CA SER A 70 -8.49 -2.85 -18.50
C SER A 70 -9.44 -4.01 -18.83
N PRO A 71 -9.58 -4.41 -20.11
CA PRO A 71 -10.47 -5.48 -20.52
C PRO A 71 -10.12 -6.72 -19.70
N ARG A 72 -11.05 -7.18 -18.86
CA ARG A 72 -10.95 -8.53 -18.33
C ARG A 72 -11.03 -9.47 -19.52
N ASN A 73 -10.11 -10.43 -19.58
CA ASN A 73 -10.21 -11.49 -20.55
C ASN A 73 -11.64 -12.06 -20.43
N PRO A 74 -12.49 -11.99 -21.48
CA PRO A 74 -13.89 -12.39 -21.39
C PRO A 74 -14.06 -13.87 -21.02
N GLN A 75 -12.99 -14.68 -21.14
CA GLN A 75 -12.95 -16.06 -20.66
C GLN A 75 -12.80 -16.17 -19.14
N LEU A 76 -12.24 -15.17 -18.47
CA LEU A 76 -12.24 -15.00 -17.02
C LEU A 76 -13.54 -14.30 -16.60
N GLN A 77 -14.66 -15.00 -16.77
CA GLN A 77 -15.94 -14.57 -16.20
C GLN A 77 -15.84 -14.46 -14.66
N PRO A 78 -16.64 -13.59 -14.03
CA PRO A 78 -16.42 -13.18 -12.64
C PRO A 78 -16.43 -14.38 -11.69
N ILE A 79 -15.25 -14.69 -11.15
CA ILE A 79 -14.94 -15.73 -10.16
C ILE A 79 -15.69 -15.53 -8.83
N PHE A 80 -16.51 -14.48 -8.72
CA PHE A 80 -17.49 -14.29 -7.64
C PHE A 80 -18.69 -15.25 -7.70
N GLN A 81 -18.74 -16.19 -8.64
CA GLN A 81 -19.50 -17.42 -8.41
C GLN A 81 -18.79 -18.21 -7.30
N PHE A 82 -19.02 -17.80 -6.05
CA PHE A 82 -18.67 -18.57 -4.87
C PHE A 82 -18.94 -20.03 -5.16
N SER A 83 -17.89 -20.84 -5.11
CA SER A 83 -17.93 -22.28 -5.28
C SER A 83 -19.05 -22.83 -4.42
N LYS A 84 -20.21 -22.99 -5.05
CA LYS A 84 -21.38 -23.59 -4.42
C LYS A 84 -21.10 -25.07 -4.53
N ALA A 85 -20.32 -25.58 -3.57
CA ALA A 85 -20.04 -26.98 -3.31
C ALA A 85 -20.69 -27.92 -4.32
N ALA A 86 -20.06 -28.07 -5.48
CA ALA A 86 -20.53 -28.97 -6.52
C ALA A 86 -20.00 -30.37 -6.18
N SER A 87 -20.65 -31.00 -5.21
CA SER A 87 -20.66 -32.44 -5.08
C SER A 87 -21.56 -33.00 -6.20
N THR A 88 -21.07 -33.08 -7.44
CA THR A 88 -21.76 -33.85 -8.49
C THR A 88 -20.77 -34.33 -9.56
N THR A 89 -20.30 -35.57 -9.34
CA THR A 89 -20.04 -36.63 -10.33
C THR A 89 -19.94 -36.25 -11.81
N SER A 90 -18.71 -36.37 -12.32
CA SER A 90 -18.29 -36.92 -13.62
C SER A 90 -19.34 -37.09 -14.73
N SER A 91 -19.15 -36.36 -15.83
CA SER A 91 -19.30 -36.94 -17.17
C SER A 91 -18.44 -36.18 -18.18
N THR A 92 -18.03 -36.94 -19.18
CA THR A 92 -16.81 -36.88 -19.98
C THR A 92 -16.84 -35.90 -21.16
N SER A 93 -15.62 -35.52 -21.57
CA SER A 93 -15.16 -35.15 -22.91
C SER A 93 -15.74 -33.89 -23.57
N ASP A 94 -14.98 -32.80 -23.49
CA ASP A 94 -14.60 -32.00 -24.66
C ASP A 94 -13.26 -31.31 -24.37
N ILE A 95 -12.19 -31.91 -24.91
CA ILE A 95 -10.79 -31.50 -24.81
C ILE A 95 -10.57 -30.48 -25.93
N ASN A 96 -10.27 -29.22 -25.58
CA ASN A 96 -9.57 -28.18 -26.40
C ASN A 96 -9.85 -26.73 -25.95
N SER A 97 -10.47 -26.49 -24.79
CA SER A 97 -10.48 -25.12 -24.25
C SER A 97 -9.07 -24.75 -23.73
N PRO A 98 -8.54 -23.57 -24.06
CA PRO A 98 -7.27 -23.09 -23.52
C PRO A 98 -7.41 -23.00 -22.00
N GLU A 99 -6.76 -23.93 -21.31
CA GLU A 99 -6.80 -24.03 -19.87
C GLU A 99 -6.05 -22.83 -19.29
N SER A 100 -6.80 -21.84 -18.79
CA SER A 100 -6.21 -20.75 -18.02
C SER A 100 -5.49 -21.36 -16.84
N SER A 101 -4.18 -21.10 -16.72
CA SER A 101 -3.37 -21.61 -15.62
C SER A 101 -4.04 -21.30 -14.26
N PRO A 102 -4.14 -22.28 -13.34
CA PRO A 102 -4.72 -22.07 -12.01
C PRO A 102 -4.14 -20.87 -11.25
N ALA A 103 -2.88 -20.51 -11.53
CA ALA A 103 -2.22 -19.36 -10.93
C ALA A 103 -2.84 -18.01 -11.35
N GLU A 104 -3.33 -17.88 -12.59
CA GLU A 104 -3.95 -16.65 -13.06
C GLU A 104 -5.30 -16.40 -12.38
N VAL A 105 -6.10 -17.46 -12.23
CA VAL A 105 -7.40 -17.41 -11.55
C VAL A 105 -7.23 -17.01 -10.08
N ILE A 106 -6.29 -17.63 -9.35
CA ILE A 106 -6.01 -17.31 -7.94
C ILE A 106 -5.59 -15.84 -7.77
N MET A 107 -4.79 -15.34 -8.69
CA MET A 107 -4.28 -13.98 -8.67
C MET A 107 -5.38 -12.92 -8.85
N GLU A 108 -6.31 -13.13 -9.78
CA GLU A 108 -7.45 -12.24 -9.97
C GLU A 108 -8.38 -12.23 -8.76
N VAL A 109 -8.63 -13.40 -8.15
CA VAL A 109 -9.43 -13.52 -6.91
C VAL A 109 -8.81 -12.69 -5.80
N LEU A 110 -7.50 -12.81 -5.58
CA LEU A 110 -6.82 -12.09 -4.51
C LEU A 110 -6.75 -10.57 -4.78
N GLN A 111 -6.59 -10.12 -6.03
CA GLN A 111 -6.72 -8.70 -6.37
C GLN A 111 -8.12 -8.17 -6.10
N ALA A 112 -9.13 -8.99 -6.36
CA ALA A 112 -10.51 -8.67 -6.06
C ALA A 112 -10.82 -8.71 -4.54
N GLU A 113 -10.09 -9.49 -3.73
CA GLU A 113 -10.12 -9.43 -2.26
C GLU A 113 -9.44 -8.18 -1.71
N TYR A 114 -8.40 -7.70 -2.40
CA TYR A 114 -7.65 -6.52 -1.98
C TYR A 114 -8.45 -5.23 -2.18
N ALA A 115 -9.16 -5.08 -3.30
CA ALA A 115 -9.95 -3.91 -3.62
C ALA A 115 -10.94 -3.49 -2.50
N PRO A 116 -11.73 -4.38 -1.87
CA PRO A 116 -12.57 -4.04 -0.72
C PRO A 116 -11.77 -3.62 0.50
N VAL A 117 -10.67 -4.29 0.84
CA VAL A 117 -9.85 -3.93 2.00
C VAL A 117 -9.26 -2.53 1.82
N TYR A 118 -8.67 -2.27 0.66
CA TYR A 118 -8.14 -0.96 0.31
C TYR A 118 -9.23 0.12 0.26
N SER A 119 -10.39 -0.19 -0.33
CA SER A 119 -11.52 0.75 -0.39
C SER A 119 -12.12 1.00 0.99
N SER A 120 -12.22 -0.01 1.84
CA SER A 120 -12.67 0.12 3.22
C SER A 120 -11.68 0.90 4.06
N HIS A 121 -10.38 0.81 3.76
CA HIS A 121 -9.34 1.57 4.44
C HIS A 121 -9.35 3.04 4.02
N ASN A 122 -9.25 3.30 2.70
CA ASN A 122 -9.36 4.65 2.14
C ASN A 122 -10.66 5.33 2.55
N CYS A 123 -11.74 4.55 2.67
CA CYS A 123 -12.98 5.07 3.15
C CYS A 123 -13.19 4.88 4.65
N PHE A 124 -12.32 4.30 5.45
CA PHE A 124 -12.37 4.51 6.89
C PHE A 124 -11.88 5.94 7.16
N MET A 125 -10.75 6.29 6.52
CA MET A 125 -10.24 7.66 6.46
C MET A 125 -11.24 8.61 5.77
N GLY A 126 -11.90 8.13 4.71
CA GLY A 126 -12.97 8.84 4.00
C GLY A 126 -14.34 8.83 4.69
N LYS A 127 -14.68 7.86 5.56
CA LYS A 127 -15.98 7.80 6.27
C LYS A 127 -15.99 8.72 7.47
N CYS A 128 -14.86 8.91 8.13
CA CYS A 128 -14.70 10.06 9.00
C CYS A 128 -14.97 11.36 8.20
N SER A 129 -14.61 11.39 6.91
CA SER A 129 -14.94 12.51 6.01
C SER A 129 -16.42 12.55 5.59
N LEU A 130 -17.12 11.41 5.45
CA LEU A 130 -18.58 11.38 5.23
C LEU A 130 -19.35 11.81 6.47
N ILE A 131 -18.85 11.52 7.69
CA ILE A 131 -19.37 12.09 8.94
C ILE A 131 -19.17 13.61 8.93
N VAL A 132 -18.04 14.12 8.43
CA VAL A 132 -17.83 15.57 8.23
C VAL A 132 -18.78 16.15 7.17
N VAL A 133 -19.07 15.43 6.07
CA VAL A 133 -20.10 15.81 5.10
C VAL A 133 -21.49 15.77 5.73
N PHE A 134 -21.78 14.81 6.60
CA PHE A 134 -23.04 14.73 7.34
C PHE A 134 -23.17 15.88 8.36
N LEU A 135 -22.11 16.18 9.11
CA LEU A 135 -22.04 17.31 10.03
C LEU A 135 -22.18 18.64 9.27
N TRP A 136 -21.64 18.73 8.04
CA TRP A 136 -21.86 19.87 7.15
C TRP A 136 -23.33 20.06 6.75
N ILE A 137 -24.07 18.98 6.49
CA ILE A 137 -25.51 19.08 6.21
C ILE A 137 -26.25 19.77 7.37
N PHE A 138 -25.79 19.58 8.61
CA PHE A 138 -26.40 20.17 9.80
C PHE A 138 -25.83 21.55 10.17
N GLU A 139 -24.58 21.87 9.82
CA GLU A 139 -23.94 23.18 10.06
C GLU A 139 -23.14 23.67 8.83
N PRO A 140 -23.80 24.17 7.78
CA PRO A 140 -23.18 24.50 6.50
C PRO A 140 -22.25 25.72 6.55
N GLU A 141 -22.39 26.59 7.57
CA GLU A 141 -21.56 27.78 7.75
C GLU A 141 -20.21 27.49 8.40
N LEU A 142 -20.04 26.32 9.04
CA LEU A 142 -18.87 26.02 9.88
C LEU A 142 -17.86 25.06 9.24
N ILE A 143 -18.24 24.36 8.17
CA ILE A 143 -17.52 23.22 7.62
C ILE A 143 -17.43 23.34 6.10
N ASN A 144 -16.23 23.31 5.51
CA ASN A 144 -16.09 23.12 4.07
C ASN A 144 -16.27 21.61 3.79
N PRO A 145 -17.34 21.17 3.10
CA PRO A 145 -17.68 19.75 2.93
C PRO A 145 -16.62 18.97 2.14
N ASN A 146 -15.70 19.68 1.49
CA ASN A 146 -14.67 19.07 0.67
C ASN A 146 -13.37 18.77 1.45
N ALA A 147 -13.27 19.16 2.72
CA ALA A 147 -12.13 18.83 3.56
C ALA A 147 -12.32 17.44 4.19
N ALA A 148 -11.47 16.49 3.83
CA ALA A 148 -11.40 15.19 4.50
C ALA A 148 -11.21 15.36 6.02
N PHE A 149 -11.66 14.41 6.85
CA PHE A 149 -11.65 14.56 8.32
C PHE A 149 -10.29 14.94 8.92
N ILE A 150 -9.20 14.35 8.44
CA ILE A 150 -7.85 14.71 8.90
C ILE A 150 -7.54 16.17 8.58
N ASN A 151 -7.98 16.62 7.41
CA ASN A 151 -7.79 17.98 6.93
C ASN A 151 -8.69 18.96 7.68
N PHE A 152 -9.89 18.53 8.06
CA PHE A 152 -10.74 19.30 8.96
C PHE A 152 -10.06 19.50 10.32
N LEU A 153 -9.50 18.44 10.92
CA LEU A 153 -8.75 18.55 12.18
C LEU A 153 -7.55 19.49 12.02
N TRP A 154 -6.83 19.38 10.90
CA TRP A 154 -5.72 20.26 10.57
C TRP A 154 -6.15 21.73 10.41
N LEU A 155 -7.25 21.98 9.70
CA LEU A 155 -7.81 23.33 9.50
C LEU A 155 -8.36 23.94 10.79
N LYS A 156 -8.76 23.11 11.76
CA LYS A 156 -9.17 23.54 13.11
C LYS A 156 -7.99 23.61 14.08
N GLU A 157 -6.75 23.52 13.59
CA GLU A 157 -5.52 23.53 14.40
C GLU A 157 -5.48 22.42 15.47
N ASN A 158 -6.30 21.38 15.34
CA ASN A 158 -6.25 20.20 16.17
C ASN A 158 -5.19 19.23 15.64
N PHE A 159 -3.93 19.66 15.72
CA PHE A 159 -2.79 18.93 15.17
C PHE A 159 -2.61 17.55 15.83
N ILE A 160 -2.91 17.41 17.12
CA ILE A 160 -2.85 16.12 17.83
C ILE A 160 -3.85 15.13 17.25
N GLY A 161 -5.11 15.54 17.03
CA GLY A 161 -6.13 14.69 16.42
C GLY A 161 -5.77 14.30 14.98
N ALA A 162 -5.25 15.26 14.20
CA ALA A 162 -4.78 15.00 12.84
C ALA A 162 -3.62 13.98 12.85
N GLN A 163 -2.68 14.13 13.80
CA GLN A 163 -1.53 13.25 13.96
C GLN A 163 -1.92 11.82 14.30
N LEU A 164 -2.82 11.61 15.27
CA LEU A 164 -3.35 10.29 15.60
C LEU A 164 -4.02 9.62 14.40
N SER A 165 -4.70 10.42 13.57
CA SER A 165 -5.32 9.94 12.33
C SER A 165 -4.27 9.53 11.29
N TYR A 166 -3.20 10.33 11.10
CA TYR A 166 -2.10 9.97 10.20
C TYR A 166 -1.35 8.71 10.66
N ILE A 167 -1.10 8.55 11.95
CA ILE A 167 -0.45 7.36 12.52
C ILE A 167 -1.30 6.12 12.26
N THR A 168 -2.61 6.20 12.54
CA THR A 168 -3.54 5.09 12.30
C THR A 168 -3.56 4.72 10.82
N ASN A 169 -3.57 5.71 9.92
CA ASN A 169 -3.50 5.48 8.49
C ASN A 169 -2.22 4.77 8.06
N ALA A 170 -1.06 5.26 8.51
CA ALA A 170 0.24 4.65 8.21
C ALA A 170 0.30 3.22 8.74
N PHE A 171 -0.15 2.99 9.97
CA PHE A 171 -0.20 1.67 10.60
C PHE A 171 -1.04 0.68 9.79
N SER A 172 -2.25 1.08 9.37
CA SER A 172 -3.10 0.22 8.55
C SER A 172 -2.46 -0.12 7.20
N HIS A 173 -1.76 0.83 6.54
CA HIS A 173 -1.03 0.52 5.32
C HIS A 173 0.13 -0.46 5.57
N ILE A 174 0.83 -0.36 6.71
CA ILE A 174 1.87 -1.32 7.10
C ILE A 174 1.26 -2.71 7.33
N CYS A 175 0.15 -2.83 8.05
CA CYS A 175 -0.57 -4.09 8.21
C CYS A 175 -0.98 -4.68 6.86
N LEU A 176 -1.43 -3.83 5.93
CA LEU A 176 -1.80 -4.24 4.58
C LEU A 176 -0.61 -4.76 3.77
N ILE A 177 0.57 -4.14 3.90
CA ILE A 177 1.82 -4.67 3.32
C ILE A 177 2.10 -6.06 3.87
N GLY A 178 2.05 -6.25 5.20
CA GLY A 178 2.28 -7.55 5.84
C GLY A 178 1.30 -8.62 5.36
N PHE A 179 0.02 -8.28 5.23
CA PHE A 179 -1.01 -9.17 4.71
C PHE A 179 -0.74 -9.57 3.24
N LEU A 180 -0.37 -8.61 2.39
CA LEU A 180 -0.04 -8.86 0.99
C LEU A 180 1.20 -9.74 0.85
N LEU A 181 2.25 -9.46 1.60
CA LEU A 181 3.50 -10.23 1.56
C LEU A 181 3.31 -11.69 2.02
N ASN A 182 2.40 -11.94 2.97
CA ASN A 182 2.13 -13.29 3.46
C ASN A 182 1.34 -14.12 2.44
N LYS A 183 0.37 -13.51 1.75
CA LYS A 183 -0.50 -14.23 0.80
C LYS A 183 0.07 -14.32 -0.61
N GLN A 184 0.95 -13.42 -1.00
CA GLN A 184 1.36 -13.27 -2.40
C GLN A 184 2.86 -13.07 -2.53
N SER A 185 3.48 -13.91 -3.35
CA SER A 185 4.81 -13.60 -3.86
C SER A 185 4.73 -12.37 -4.77
N LEU A 186 5.82 -11.60 -4.80
CA LEU A 186 5.92 -10.36 -5.55
C LEU A 186 5.93 -10.69 -7.05
N SER A 187 4.76 -10.69 -7.68
CA SER A 187 4.60 -10.93 -9.11
C SER A 187 4.35 -9.64 -9.88
N TRP A 188 4.68 -9.63 -11.18
CA TRP A 188 4.45 -8.47 -12.05
C TRP A 188 2.97 -8.06 -12.11
N LYS A 189 2.08 -9.04 -11.95
CA LYS A 189 0.63 -8.86 -11.91
C LYS A 189 0.20 -8.05 -10.67
N ASN A 190 0.81 -8.29 -9.50
CA ASN A 190 0.49 -7.58 -8.25
C ASN A 190 1.39 -6.38 -7.94
N TRP A 191 2.44 -6.17 -8.73
CA TRP A 191 3.41 -5.09 -8.54
C TRP A 191 2.73 -3.73 -8.31
N HIS A 192 1.67 -3.42 -9.05
CA HIS A 192 0.98 -2.13 -8.95
C HIS A 192 0.30 -1.96 -7.59
N THR A 193 -0.28 -3.03 -7.04
CA THR A 193 -0.89 -3.02 -5.72
C THR A 193 0.16 -2.78 -4.64
N HIS A 194 1.30 -3.49 -4.71
CA HIS A 194 2.42 -3.24 -3.79
C HIS A 194 2.95 -1.82 -3.91
N ALA A 195 3.13 -1.31 -5.13
CA ALA A 195 3.58 0.05 -5.38
C ALA A 195 2.62 1.09 -4.77
N VAL A 196 1.31 0.94 -4.96
CA VAL A 196 0.30 1.82 -4.36
C VAL A 196 0.37 1.81 -2.84
N VAL A 197 0.42 0.63 -2.20
CA VAL A 197 0.45 0.57 -0.73
C VAL A 197 1.74 1.17 -0.20
N LYS A 198 2.89 0.77 -0.75
CA LYS A 198 4.20 1.22 -0.27
C LYS A 198 4.40 2.72 -0.46
N THR A 199 4.01 3.28 -1.61
CA THR A 199 4.07 4.73 -1.82
C THR A 199 3.09 5.47 -0.90
N SER A 200 1.90 4.92 -0.65
CA SER A 200 0.95 5.49 0.32
C SER A 200 1.46 5.42 1.76
N THR A 201 2.16 4.35 2.16
CA THR A 201 2.86 4.27 3.45
C THR A 201 3.96 5.31 3.56
N GLY A 202 4.79 5.47 2.52
CA GLY A 202 5.84 6.49 2.48
C GLY A 202 5.28 7.92 2.57
N LEU A 203 4.16 8.17 1.91
CA LEU A 203 3.45 9.44 2.03
C LEU A 203 2.85 9.64 3.43
N GLY A 204 2.28 8.57 4.02
CA GLY A 204 1.80 8.56 5.40
C GLY A 204 2.90 8.89 6.41
N PHE A 205 4.10 8.33 6.23
CA PHE A 205 5.28 8.67 7.02
C PHE A 205 5.61 10.17 6.95
N LEU A 206 5.58 10.77 5.75
CA LEU A 206 5.79 12.22 5.62
C LEU A 206 4.70 13.06 6.30
N PHE A 207 3.44 12.64 6.24
CA PHE A 207 2.37 13.32 6.97
C PHE A 207 2.55 13.24 8.49
N VAL A 208 2.94 12.08 9.00
CA VAL A 208 3.27 11.90 10.42
C VAL A 208 4.40 12.83 10.84
N TRP A 209 5.46 12.97 10.03
CA TRP A 209 6.53 13.91 10.36
C TRP A 209 6.14 15.38 10.21
N ARG A 210 5.36 15.72 9.19
CA ARG A 210 4.78 17.06 9.04
C ARG A 210 3.96 17.44 10.27
N GLY A 211 3.09 16.54 10.76
CA GLY A 211 2.25 16.78 11.93
C GLY A 211 3.06 16.92 13.21
N TRP A 212 4.06 16.07 13.41
CA TRP A 212 4.98 16.22 14.53
C TRP A 212 5.72 17.57 14.52
N GLY A 213 6.15 18.06 13.35
CA GLY A 213 6.82 19.36 13.23
C GLY A 213 5.94 20.57 13.56
N MET A 214 4.62 20.38 13.58
CA MET A 214 3.64 21.38 14.04
C MET A 214 3.36 21.29 15.54
N ILE A 215 3.55 20.10 16.14
CA ILE A 215 3.24 19.84 17.56
C ILE A 215 4.47 20.11 18.43
N ASP A 216 5.66 19.86 17.89
CA ASP A 216 6.91 19.95 18.62
C ASP A 216 7.57 21.31 18.42
N ASP A 217 7.62 22.09 19.50
CA ASP A 217 8.28 23.40 19.52
C ASP A 217 9.82 23.29 19.68
N ARG A 218 10.36 22.06 19.80
CA ARG A 218 11.79 21.85 20.05
C ARG A 218 12.59 21.85 18.75
N LEU A 219 13.47 22.83 18.61
CA LEU A 219 14.43 22.88 17.50
C LEU A 219 15.48 21.75 17.57
N ASN A 220 15.85 21.32 18.78
CA ASN A 220 16.91 20.34 19.00
C ASN A 220 16.36 19.04 19.60
N PRO A 221 16.37 17.93 18.83
CA PRO A 221 15.86 16.67 19.33
C PRO A 221 16.83 16.04 20.34
N PRO A 222 16.32 15.38 21.40
CA PRO A 222 17.12 14.50 22.22
C PRO A 222 17.64 13.33 21.38
N PHE A 223 18.78 12.76 21.80
CA PHE A 223 19.40 11.63 21.09
C PHE A 223 18.47 10.42 20.96
N SER A 224 17.60 10.19 21.94
CA SER A 224 16.60 9.11 21.91
C SER A 224 15.62 9.23 20.74
N GLU A 225 15.16 10.44 20.40
CA GLU A 225 14.24 10.67 19.28
C GLU A 225 14.92 10.43 17.93
N LEU A 226 16.20 10.80 17.82
CA LEU A 226 17.00 10.50 16.63
C LEU A 226 17.12 8.98 16.41
N VAL A 227 17.45 8.24 17.48
CA VAL A 227 17.56 6.77 17.42
C VAL A 227 16.21 6.11 17.13
N GLN A 228 15.12 6.60 17.73
CA GLN A 228 13.77 6.08 17.45
C GLN A 228 13.36 6.30 15.99
N THR A 229 13.67 7.47 15.42
CA THR A 229 13.40 7.78 14.02
C THR A 229 14.14 6.83 13.09
N LEU A 230 15.44 6.62 13.34
CA LEU A 230 16.25 5.63 12.61
C LEU A 230 15.66 4.22 12.72
N MET A 231 15.31 3.79 13.93
CA MET A 231 14.72 2.47 14.17
C MET A 231 13.41 2.27 13.43
N ILE A 232 12.52 3.27 13.42
CA ILE A 232 11.27 3.23 12.66
C ILE A 232 11.57 3.07 11.17
N CYS A 233 12.50 3.86 10.62
CA CYS A 233 12.86 3.78 9.20
C CYS A 233 13.45 2.41 8.82
N LEU A 234 14.31 1.84 9.67
CA LEU A 234 14.89 0.51 9.46
C LEU A 234 13.84 -0.58 9.53
N LEU A 235 12.97 -0.55 10.55
CA LEU A 235 11.90 -1.54 10.71
C LEU A 235 10.94 -1.49 9.52
N LEU A 236 10.55 -0.29 9.07
CA LEU A 236 9.69 -0.15 7.88
C LEU A 236 10.38 -0.64 6.61
N THR A 237 11.68 -0.39 6.45
CA THR A 237 12.47 -0.86 5.30
C THR A 237 12.52 -2.39 5.28
N ILE A 238 12.87 -3.02 6.41
CA ILE A 238 12.95 -4.48 6.53
C ILE A 238 11.56 -5.12 6.38
N ALA A 239 10.53 -4.55 6.99
CA ALA A 239 9.16 -5.04 6.91
C ALA A 239 8.56 -4.94 5.50
N ALA A 240 9.13 -4.11 4.61
CA ALA A 240 8.71 -4.00 3.23
C ALA A 240 8.98 -5.26 2.40
N GLY A 241 9.83 -6.16 2.90
CA GLY A 241 10.30 -7.33 2.17
C GLY A 241 11.35 -6.98 1.10
N PRO A 242 11.64 -7.91 0.16
CA PRO A 242 12.77 -7.78 -0.79
C PRO A 242 12.58 -6.69 -1.85
N ASP A 243 11.38 -6.15 -2.00
CA ASP A 243 11.11 -5.05 -2.94
C ASP A 243 11.51 -3.70 -2.31
N PRO A 244 12.47 -2.97 -2.92
CA PRO A 244 13.06 -1.76 -2.36
C PRO A 244 12.11 -0.55 -2.38
N THR A 245 10.91 -0.66 -2.98
CA THR A 245 10.00 0.47 -3.21
C THR A 245 9.70 1.28 -1.95
N LEU A 246 9.40 0.64 -0.80
CA LEU A 246 9.11 1.38 0.44
C LEU A 246 10.37 2.04 0.99
N GLY A 247 11.50 1.33 1.01
CA GLY A 247 12.78 1.91 1.44
C GLY A 247 13.15 3.15 0.61
N LEU A 248 12.96 3.09 -0.72
CA LEU A 248 13.17 4.24 -1.61
C LEU A 248 12.21 5.41 -1.29
N CYS A 249 10.95 5.11 -0.98
CA CYS A 249 10.00 6.14 -0.52
C CYS A 249 10.44 6.78 0.80
N LEU A 250 10.98 6.00 1.74
CA LEU A 250 11.52 6.51 3.00
C LEU A 250 12.78 7.37 2.77
N VAL A 251 13.70 6.94 1.91
CA VAL A 251 14.87 7.75 1.52
C VAL A 251 14.43 9.08 0.90
N TYR A 252 13.44 9.05 0.00
CA TYR A 252 12.85 10.27 -0.56
C TYR A 252 12.22 11.16 0.53
N GLY A 253 11.48 10.56 1.46
CA GLY A 253 10.87 11.26 2.58
C GLY A 253 11.92 11.93 3.49
N LEU A 254 12.97 11.19 3.85
CA LEU A 254 14.10 11.69 4.65
C LEU A 254 14.87 12.80 3.92
N LEU A 255 15.07 12.69 2.61
CA LEU A 255 15.65 13.77 1.79
C LEU A 255 14.77 15.02 1.85
N THR A 256 13.46 14.83 1.72
CA THR A 256 12.49 15.93 1.77
C THR A 256 12.52 16.64 3.12
N LEU A 257 12.69 15.90 4.22
CA LEU A 257 12.83 16.45 5.57
C LEU A 257 14.20 17.13 5.77
N ALA A 258 15.30 16.48 5.37
CA ALA A 258 16.66 17.00 5.51
C ALA A 258 16.88 18.35 4.81
N TYR A 259 16.13 18.62 3.73
CA TYR A 259 16.17 19.87 2.97
C TYR A 259 14.93 20.74 3.15
N GLY A 260 14.15 20.48 4.20
CA GLY A 260 13.01 21.29 4.60
C GLY A 260 13.40 22.69 5.07
N PRO A 261 12.48 23.68 5.00
CA PRO A 261 12.65 24.95 5.68
C PRO A 261 12.66 24.76 7.20
N GLY A 262 13.31 25.67 7.93
CA GLY A 262 13.29 25.66 9.40
C GLY A 262 14.06 24.53 10.09
N ILE A 263 14.65 23.59 9.34
CA ILE A 263 15.31 22.42 9.93
C ILE A 263 16.62 22.76 10.65
N SER A 264 16.73 22.30 11.90
CA SER A 264 17.96 22.43 12.69
C SER A 264 19.10 21.56 12.14
N ASP A 265 20.34 21.99 12.35
CA ASP A 265 21.52 21.27 11.87
C ASP A 265 21.61 19.84 12.43
N ARG A 266 21.08 19.63 13.64
CA ARG A 266 21.04 18.31 14.28
C ARG A 266 20.08 17.37 13.57
N TRP A 267 18.85 17.80 13.29
CA TRP A 267 17.88 17.01 12.51
C TRP A 267 18.38 16.77 11.08
N ARG A 268 18.92 17.80 10.43
CA ARG A 268 19.50 17.70 9.09
C ARG A 268 20.60 16.64 9.02
N THR A 269 21.48 16.64 10.02
CA THR A 269 22.57 15.66 10.12
C THR A 269 22.04 14.26 10.39
N ALA A 270 21.07 14.12 11.30
CA ALA A 270 20.43 12.84 11.60
C ALA A 270 19.76 12.24 10.35
N PHE A 271 18.93 13.00 9.62
CA PHE A 271 18.29 12.49 8.41
C PHE A 271 19.29 12.11 7.31
N LYS A 272 20.44 12.80 7.19
CA LYS A 272 21.52 12.38 6.27
C LYS A 272 22.11 11.02 6.66
N TYR A 273 22.30 10.77 7.95
CA TYR A 273 22.73 9.45 8.43
C TYR A 273 21.64 8.40 8.18
N ASP A 274 20.38 8.70 8.46
CA ASP A 274 19.27 7.79 8.22
C ASP A 274 19.17 7.41 6.73
N ILE A 275 19.33 8.38 5.82
CA ILE A 275 19.38 8.14 4.37
C ILE A 275 20.49 7.15 4.02
N ALA A 276 21.70 7.35 4.57
CA ALA A 276 22.84 6.49 4.28
C ALA A 276 22.63 5.07 4.81
N ILE A 277 22.12 4.93 6.03
CA ILE A 277 21.88 3.63 6.67
C ILE A 277 20.74 2.90 5.97
N VAL A 278 19.59 3.53 5.76
CA VAL A 278 18.45 2.95 5.04
C VAL A 278 18.85 2.57 3.61
N GLY A 279 19.62 3.42 2.92
CA GLY A 279 20.15 3.13 1.59
C GLY A 279 21.07 1.90 1.58
N ALA A 280 21.94 1.76 2.58
CA ALA A 280 22.77 0.57 2.74
C ALA A 280 21.93 -0.70 3.02
N THR A 281 20.89 -0.60 3.87
CA THR A 281 19.97 -1.70 4.13
C THR A 281 19.26 -2.17 2.86
N ILE A 282 18.75 -1.23 2.04
CA ILE A 282 18.13 -1.54 0.74
C ILE A 282 19.11 -2.29 -0.16
N LEU A 283 20.36 -1.84 -0.25
CA LEU A 283 21.38 -2.47 -1.08
C LEU A 283 21.71 -3.89 -0.58
N ILE A 284 21.85 -4.07 0.73
CA ILE A 284 22.11 -5.37 1.35
C ILE A 284 20.96 -6.33 1.06
N ASP A 285 19.71 -5.90 1.28
CA ASP A 285 18.52 -6.72 1.04
C ASP A 285 18.40 -7.10 -0.44
N PHE A 286 18.68 -6.16 -1.34
CA PHE A 286 18.68 -6.41 -2.78
C PHE A 286 19.74 -7.44 -3.19
N VAL A 287 20.97 -7.30 -2.68
CA VAL A 287 22.06 -8.26 -2.93
C VAL A 287 21.72 -9.63 -2.33
N ALA A 288 21.20 -9.68 -1.12
CA ALA A 288 20.78 -10.92 -0.46
C ALA A 288 19.62 -11.61 -1.18
N ALA A 289 18.66 -10.86 -1.74
CA ALA A 289 17.60 -11.40 -2.57
C ALA A 289 18.17 -12.03 -3.86
N LYS A 290 19.13 -11.36 -4.49
CA LYS A 290 19.82 -11.86 -5.69
C LYS A 290 20.62 -13.15 -5.41
N ILE A 291 21.37 -13.18 -4.30
CA ILE A 291 22.16 -14.36 -3.90
C ILE A 291 21.26 -15.57 -3.61
N ARG A 292 20.10 -15.35 -2.96
CA ARG A 292 19.14 -16.41 -2.65
C ARG A 292 18.44 -16.99 -3.87
N GLY A 293 18.74 -16.52 -5.09
CA GLY A 293 18.02 -16.94 -6.29
C GLY A 293 16.54 -16.54 -6.25
N VAL A 294 16.18 -15.55 -5.42
CA VAL A 294 14.88 -14.87 -5.50
C VAL A 294 14.91 -13.95 -6.72
N THR A 295 15.14 -14.55 -7.89
CA THR A 295 14.80 -13.94 -9.16
C THR A 295 13.29 -13.79 -9.11
N ILE A 296 12.80 -12.55 -9.20
CA ILE A 296 11.41 -12.27 -9.55
C ILE A 296 11.13 -13.17 -10.73
N ILE A 297 10.35 -14.24 -10.51
CA ILE A 297 10.09 -15.25 -11.53
C ILE A 297 9.36 -14.47 -12.61
N ARG A 298 10.09 -14.15 -13.68
CA ARG A 298 9.48 -13.70 -14.92
C ARG A 298 8.76 -14.95 -15.40
N GLU A 299 7.49 -15.02 -15.06
CA GLU A 299 6.58 -16.05 -15.53
C GLU A 299 6.55 -15.89 -17.05
N ASP A 300 7.48 -16.55 -17.74
CA ASP A 300 7.55 -16.57 -19.20
C ASP A 300 6.35 -17.41 -19.66
N THR A 301 5.21 -16.74 -19.81
CA THR A 301 3.95 -17.30 -20.31
C THR A 301 4.06 -17.87 -21.73
N SER A 302 5.23 -17.79 -22.36
CA SER A 302 5.47 -18.28 -23.72
C SER A 302 5.90 -19.74 -23.79
N LYS A 303 6.29 -20.38 -22.67
CA LYS A 303 6.49 -21.84 -22.68
C LYS A 303 5.18 -22.49 -22.28
N PRO A 304 4.58 -23.35 -23.14
CA PRO A 304 3.49 -24.20 -22.69
C PRO A 304 3.99 -24.97 -21.46
N PRO A 305 3.12 -25.22 -20.47
CA PRO A 305 3.49 -26.10 -19.36
C PRO A 305 4.03 -27.36 -20.01
N ILE A 306 5.33 -27.61 -19.81
CA ILE A 306 5.86 -28.93 -20.08
C ILE A 306 5.00 -29.79 -19.15
N GLU A 307 4.19 -30.67 -19.72
CA GLU A 307 3.69 -31.85 -19.04
C GLU A 307 4.95 -32.55 -18.51
N GLU A 308 5.46 -32.10 -17.37
CA GLU A 308 6.28 -32.94 -16.53
C GLU A 308 5.29 -34.02 -16.15
N ASP A 309 5.37 -35.12 -16.90
CA ASP A 309 4.73 -36.40 -16.66
C ASP A 309 4.53 -36.51 -15.16
N LEU A 310 3.27 -36.36 -14.75
CA LEU A 310 2.81 -36.59 -13.41
C LEU A 310 3.10 -38.08 -13.19
N MET A 311 4.32 -38.38 -12.74
CA MET A 311 4.76 -39.72 -12.43
C MET A 311 3.95 -40.11 -11.20
N ILE A 312 2.78 -40.69 -11.46
CA ILE A 312 1.98 -41.40 -10.47
C ILE A 312 2.85 -42.59 -10.07
N ILE A 313 3.63 -42.41 -9.00
CA ILE A 313 4.23 -43.51 -8.27
C ILE A 313 3.07 -44.17 -7.52
N ASP A 314 2.47 -45.17 -8.15
CA ASP A 314 1.64 -46.15 -7.47
C ASP A 314 2.44 -47.46 -7.28
N GLY A 315 2.17 -48.13 -6.18
CA GLY A 315 2.39 -49.57 -6.02
C GLY A 315 3.43 -50.00 -4.99
N GLU A 316 4.65 -49.47 -5.01
CA GLU A 316 5.74 -50.03 -4.20
C GLU A 316 6.54 -48.95 -3.45
N GLY A 317 5.89 -48.38 -2.45
CA GLY A 317 6.47 -48.07 -1.14
C GLY A 317 7.87 -47.43 -1.08
N LYS A 318 7.85 -46.10 -1.00
CA LYS A 318 8.87 -45.18 -0.42
C LYS A 318 9.88 -44.56 -1.39
N LYS A 319 9.66 -43.28 -1.69
CA LYS A 319 10.64 -42.24 -1.32
C LYS A 319 9.93 -41.06 -0.66
N GLN A 320 10.30 -40.90 0.61
CA GLN A 320 9.81 -39.92 1.57
C GLN A 320 10.59 -38.62 1.34
N TRP A 321 9.91 -37.51 1.04
CA TRP A 321 10.47 -36.17 1.16
C TRP A 321 9.95 -35.55 2.44
N SER A 322 10.80 -35.48 3.46
CA SER A 322 10.54 -34.78 4.71
C SER A 322 10.62 -33.27 4.45
N PHE A 323 9.47 -32.60 4.43
CA PHE A 323 9.39 -31.14 4.36
C PHE A 323 8.38 -30.61 5.38
N LEU A 324 8.51 -31.04 6.63
CA LEU A 324 7.78 -30.49 7.78
C LEU A 324 8.68 -30.62 9.01
N ASP A 325 9.64 -29.71 9.12
CA ASP A 325 10.21 -29.26 10.40
C ASP A 325 10.98 -27.97 10.14
N LEU A 326 10.24 -26.86 10.13
CA LEU A 326 10.80 -25.52 10.26
C LEU A 326 9.90 -24.71 11.19
N ASN A 327 10.20 -24.88 12.47
CA ASN A 327 10.13 -23.89 13.54
C ASN A 327 8.78 -23.19 13.80
N ALA A 328 8.05 -23.73 14.78
CA ALA A 328 7.25 -22.94 15.70
C ALA A 328 7.82 -23.08 17.13
N SER A 329 8.90 -22.33 17.39
CA SER A 329 9.32 -21.93 18.73
C SER A 329 10.03 -20.58 18.65
N VAL A 330 9.24 -19.51 18.72
CA VAL A 330 9.57 -18.24 19.38
C VAL A 330 8.31 -17.74 20.05
#